data_AF-A0A7C3VUQ0-F1
#
_entry.id   AF-A0A7C3VUQ0-F1
#
_cell.length_a   1.000
_cell.length_b   1.000
_cell.length_c   1.000
_cell.angle_alpha   90.00
_cell.angle_beta   90.00
_cell.angle_gamma   90.00
#
_symmetry.space_group_name_H-M   'P 1'
#
loop_
_entity.id
_entity.type
_entity.pdbx_description
1 polymer ?
#
loop_
_entity_poly.entity_id
_entity_poly.type
_entity_poly.pdbx_seq_one_letter_code
_entity_poly.pdbx_strand_id
1 'polypeptide(L)'
;CATAPRAYLDLNRGAEELDPALISGVIRRGTNPRVSSGLGVIPRVVSGGRQIYRGKISYSEAQTRLRGFWFPYHAELDRLLQGAHTLFGSAILLDCHSMPHEAIQSLCRNMPIKPEIVLGDRFGAAASGGIVDRLEQLFLDAGLKVTRNKPFAGAYIAQHYGRPSQNQHVVQIEIDRALYMNESNLRPNRNFTHLKSLLGRVIAGITDLGQSDLPLAAE
;
A
#
# COMPACT_ATOMS: atom_id res chain seq x y z
N CYS A 1 -13.05 -0.50 0.77
CA CYS A 1 -11.94 0.33 0.26
C CYS A 1 -12.08 1.76 0.76
N ALA A 2 -10.99 2.53 0.79
CA ALA A 2 -11.01 3.93 1.19
C ALA A 2 -11.91 4.78 0.27
N THR A 3 -12.66 5.72 0.86
CA THR A 3 -13.52 6.67 0.13
C THR A 3 -12.96 8.10 0.10
N ALA A 4 -12.07 8.44 1.03
CA ALA A 4 -11.36 9.72 1.02
C ALA A 4 -10.18 9.67 0.02
N PRO A 5 -9.98 10.71 -0.80
CA PRO A 5 -8.78 10.84 -1.61
C PRO A 5 -7.53 10.93 -0.73
N ARG A 6 -6.44 10.28 -1.13
CA ARG A 6 -5.16 10.32 -0.42
C ARG A 6 -4.64 11.75 -0.15
N ALA A 7 -4.91 12.69 -1.06
CA ALA A 7 -4.52 14.10 -0.90
C ALA A 7 -5.29 14.82 0.24
N TYR A 8 -6.44 14.29 0.65
CA TYR A 8 -7.21 14.79 1.79
C TYR A 8 -6.72 14.19 3.11
N LEU A 9 -6.45 12.87 3.10
CA LEU A 9 -5.91 12.10 4.22
C LEU A 9 -5.26 10.81 3.66
N ASP A 10 -3.99 10.57 3.99
CA ASP A 10 -3.25 9.38 3.57
C ASP A 10 -3.38 8.26 4.61
N LEU A 11 -4.20 7.25 4.31
CA LEU A 11 -4.44 6.08 5.16
C LEU A 11 -3.24 5.12 5.22
N ASN A 12 -2.22 5.32 4.38
CA ASN A 12 -0.97 4.57 4.47
C ASN A 12 0.12 5.38 5.21
N ARG A 13 -0.29 6.16 6.22
CA ARG A 13 0.52 6.91 7.19
C ARG A 13 -0.05 6.77 8.59
N GLY A 14 0.81 6.91 9.60
CA GLY A 14 0.40 6.90 11.00
C GLY A 14 -0.42 8.13 11.35
N ALA A 15 -1.44 7.96 12.20
CA ALA A 15 -2.29 9.06 12.68
C ALA A 15 -1.49 10.18 13.38
N GLU A 16 -0.33 9.84 13.93
CA GLU A 16 0.62 10.73 14.58
C GLU A 16 1.55 11.49 13.63
N GLU A 17 1.59 11.14 12.34
CA GLU A 17 2.43 11.77 11.32
C GLU A 17 1.88 13.13 10.85
N LEU A 18 1.56 14.00 11.81
CA LEU A 18 1.01 15.34 11.61
C LEU A 18 2.13 16.35 11.29
N ASP A 19 1.95 17.12 10.21
CA ASP A 19 2.91 18.13 9.78
C ASP A 19 2.68 19.48 10.53
N PRO A 20 3.59 19.92 11.42
CA PRO A 20 3.47 21.20 12.12
C PRO A 20 3.58 22.43 11.19
N ALA A 21 4.11 22.27 9.98
CA ALA A 21 4.11 23.31 8.97
C ALA A 21 2.71 23.49 8.34
N LEU A 22 1.87 22.45 8.34
CA LEU A 22 0.50 22.50 7.83
C LEU A 22 -0.54 22.73 8.94
N ILE A 23 -0.34 22.18 10.13
CA ILE A 23 -1.37 22.08 11.16
C ILE A 23 -1.00 22.96 12.35
N SER A 24 -1.86 23.94 12.66
CA SER A 24 -1.69 24.81 13.83
C SER A 24 -1.89 24.01 15.12
N GLY A 25 -1.02 24.23 16.12
CA GLY A 25 -1.11 23.58 17.43
C GLY A 25 -0.42 22.22 17.54
N VAL A 26 0.16 21.70 16.45
CA VAL A 26 0.99 20.48 16.49
C VAL A 26 2.40 20.82 16.97
N ILE A 27 2.82 20.18 18.05
CA ILE A 27 4.19 20.27 18.56
C ILE A 27 5.06 19.30 17.77
N ARG A 28 6.19 19.80 17.23
CA ARG A 28 7.16 18.96 16.53
C ARG A 28 7.74 17.93 17.50
N ARG A 29 7.49 16.64 17.23
CA ARG A 29 8.11 15.52 17.94
C ARG A 29 9.10 14.82 17.00
N GLY A 30 10.39 14.98 17.28
CA GLY A 30 11.46 14.36 16.49
C GLY A 30 11.56 14.85 15.03
N THR A 31 12.32 14.10 14.24
CA THR A 31 12.53 14.35 12.81
C THR A 31 11.99 13.18 11.99
N ASN A 32 10.88 13.41 11.28
CA ASN A 32 10.41 12.52 10.23
C ASN A 32 10.63 13.23 8.88
N PRO A 33 11.61 12.78 8.06
CA PRO A 33 11.93 13.43 6.79
C PRO A 33 10.75 13.51 5.82
N ARG A 34 9.84 12.53 5.87
CA ARG A 34 8.67 12.45 5.00
C ARG A 34 7.58 13.43 5.42
N VAL A 35 7.32 13.55 6.72
CA VAL A 35 6.44 14.61 7.24
C VAL A 35 7.03 15.99 6.90
N SER A 36 8.34 16.15 7.09
CA SER A 36 9.05 17.40 6.78
C SER A 36 8.98 17.78 5.29
N SER A 37 8.91 16.80 4.38
CA SER A 37 8.68 17.04 2.94
C SER A 37 7.21 17.31 2.58
N GLY A 38 6.31 17.34 3.57
CA GLY A 38 4.88 17.63 3.38
C GLY A 38 4.04 16.40 3.01
N LEU A 39 4.56 15.19 3.25
CA LEU A 39 3.91 13.91 2.92
C LEU A 39 3.49 13.10 4.17
N GLY A 40 3.06 13.81 5.22
CA GLY A 40 2.45 13.22 6.42
C GLY A 40 1.02 12.70 6.20
N VAL A 41 0.34 12.33 7.29
CA VAL A 41 -1.03 11.75 7.23
C VAL A 41 -2.07 12.70 6.63
N ILE A 42 -1.85 14.00 6.75
CA ILE A 42 -2.54 15.01 5.93
C ILE A 42 -1.46 15.64 5.04
N PRO A 43 -1.39 15.29 3.75
CA PRO A 43 -0.35 15.80 2.87
C PRO A 43 -0.49 17.31 2.68
N ARG A 44 0.61 18.05 2.81
CA ARG A 44 0.67 19.50 2.52
C ARG A 44 0.89 19.77 1.03
N VAL A 45 1.55 18.84 0.34
CA VAL A 45 1.91 18.92 -1.08
C VAL A 45 1.53 17.65 -1.84
N VAL A 46 1.35 17.78 -3.15
CA VAL A 46 1.23 16.64 -4.08
C VAL A 46 2.50 16.49 -4.93
N SER A 47 2.48 15.57 -5.91
CA SER A 47 3.55 15.39 -6.89
C SER A 47 3.97 16.74 -7.50
N GLY A 48 5.28 16.92 -7.72
CA GLY A 48 5.86 18.18 -8.16
C GLY A 48 5.92 19.28 -7.09
N GLY A 49 5.63 18.97 -5.83
CA GLY A 49 5.74 19.91 -4.70
C GLY A 49 4.63 20.97 -4.65
N ARG A 50 3.57 20.82 -5.46
CA ARG A 50 2.46 21.77 -5.49
C ARG A 50 1.69 21.76 -4.17
N GLN A 51 1.51 22.94 -3.58
CA GLN A 51 0.75 23.10 -2.34
C GLN A 51 -0.73 22.80 -2.53
N ILE A 52 -1.33 22.10 -1.57
CA ILE A 52 -2.77 21.80 -1.54
C ILE A 52 -3.54 22.95 -0.87
N TYR A 53 -2.95 23.60 0.14
CA TYR A 53 -3.62 24.58 0.99
C TYR A 53 -3.02 25.98 0.83
N ARG A 54 -3.86 27.01 0.99
CA ARG A 54 -3.43 28.42 0.99
C ARG A 54 -2.85 28.88 2.34
N GLY A 55 -2.95 28.05 3.37
CA GLY A 55 -2.53 28.35 4.73
C GLY A 55 -2.64 27.11 5.62
N LYS A 56 -2.46 27.29 6.93
CA LYS A 56 -2.57 26.20 7.89
C LYS A 56 -4.02 25.81 8.15
N ILE A 57 -4.24 24.53 8.46
CA ILE A 57 -5.50 24.03 9.02
C ILE A 57 -5.43 24.00 10.55
N SER A 58 -6.58 24.02 11.22
CA SER A 58 -6.63 23.89 12.68
C SER A 58 -6.38 22.44 13.11
N TYR A 59 -5.90 22.25 14.35
CA TYR A 59 -5.81 20.92 14.94
C TYR A 59 -7.19 20.21 15.00
N SER A 60 -8.26 20.97 15.27
CA SER A 60 -9.62 20.42 15.32
C SER A 60 -10.10 19.87 13.96
N GLU A 61 -9.71 20.52 12.87
CA GLU A 61 -9.97 20.05 11.50
C GLU A 61 -9.21 18.74 11.25
N ALA A 62 -7.91 18.70 11.56
CA ALA A 62 -7.11 17.48 11.41
C ALA A 62 -7.69 16.29 12.21
N GLN A 63 -8.09 16.54 13.46
CA GLN A 63 -8.77 15.57 14.33
C GLN A 63 -10.09 15.07 13.73
N THR A 64 -10.87 15.96 13.11
CA THR A 64 -12.14 15.62 12.46
C THR A 64 -11.90 14.68 11.26
N ARG A 65 -10.85 14.91 10.47
CA ARG A 65 -10.47 14.00 9.37
C ARG A 65 -10.04 12.62 9.88
N LEU A 66 -9.22 12.58 10.93
CA LEU A 66 -8.78 11.33 11.53
C LEU A 66 -9.98 10.52 12.06
N ARG A 67 -10.90 11.16 12.78
CA ARG A 67 -12.14 10.53 13.28
C ARG A 67 -13.09 10.08 12.17
N GLY A 68 -13.22 10.86 11.11
CA GLY A 68 -14.13 10.54 10.01
C GLY A 68 -13.61 9.45 9.07
N PHE A 69 -12.29 9.32 8.92
CA PHE A 69 -11.72 8.47 7.86
C PHE A 69 -10.60 7.54 8.35
N TRP A 70 -9.63 8.03 9.12
CA TRP A 70 -8.48 7.22 9.54
C TRP A 70 -8.90 6.11 10.51
N PHE A 71 -9.47 6.49 11.66
CA PHE A 71 -9.81 5.51 12.70
C PHE A 71 -10.84 4.47 12.23
N PRO A 72 -11.93 4.83 11.52
CA PRO A 72 -12.87 3.84 11.00
C PRO A 72 -12.22 2.87 9.99
N TYR A 73 -11.34 3.37 9.12
CA TYR A 73 -10.64 2.54 8.15
C TYR A 73 -9.72 1.52 8.83
N HIS A 74 -8.89 1.99 9.76
CA HIS A 74 -7.92 1.14 10.45
C HIS A 74 -8.61 0.16 11.41
N ALA A 75 -9.69 0.56 12.08
CA ALA A 75 -10.50 -0.33 12.89
C ALA A 75 -11.12 -1.47 12.06
N GLU A 76 -11.64 -1.17 10.86
CA GLU A 76 -12.19 -2.19 9.97
C GLU A 76 -11.10 -3.10 9.41
N LEU A 77 -9.93 -2.56 9.06
CA LEU A 77 -8.79 -3.35 8.61
C LEU A 77 -8.32 -4.33 9.69
N ASP A 78 -8.21 -3.86 10.94
CA ASP A 78 -7.91 -4.70 12.11
C ASP A 78 -8.95 -5.79 12.30
N ARG A 79 -10.25 -5.44 12.23
CA ARG A 79 -11.35 -6.40 12.37
C ARG A 79 -11.28 -7.50 11.31
N LEU A 80 -10.97 -7.15 10.06
CA LEU A 80 -10.84 -8.11 8.97
C LEU A 80 -9.63 -9.04 9.15
N LEU A 81 -8.48 -8.48 9.56
CA LEU A 81 -7.27 -9.25 9.84
C LEU A 81 -7.49 -10.24 10.99
N GLN A 82 -8.05 -9.77 12.10
CA GLN A 82 -8.38 -10.62 13.26
C GLN A 82 -9.41 -11.68 12.91
N GLY A 83 -10.41 -11.34 12.08
CA GLY A 83 -11.40 -12.28 11.59
C GLY A 83 -10.78 -13.40 10.76
N ALA A 84 -9.92 -13.06 9.80
CA ALA A 84 -9.18 -14.05 9.01
C ALA A 84 -8.28 -14.93 9.90
N HIS A 85 -7.52 -14.31 10.81
CA HIS A 85 -6.65 -15.04 11.72
C HIS A 85 -7.42 -15.99 12.64
N THR A 86 -8.56 -15.56 13.18
CA THR A 86 -9.41 -16.40 14.04
C THR A 86 -9.97 -17.61 13.30
N LEU A 87 -10.34 -17.44 12.02
CA LEU A 87 -10.93 -18.51 11.21
C LEU A 87 -9.89 -19.49 10.66
N PHE A 88 -8.70 -19.01 10.31
CA PHE A 88 -7.71 -19.78 9.53
C PHE A 88 -6.36 -19.95 10.21
N GLY A 89 -6.14 -19.39 11.41
CA GLY A 89 -4.84 -19.35 12.08
C GLY A 89 -3.78 -18.50 11.35
N SER A 90 -4.20 -17.77 10.31
CA SER A 90 -3.35 -16.96 9.44
C SER A 90 -4.16 -15.84 8.78
N ALA A 91 -3.50 -14.73 8.47
CA ALA A 91 -4.09 -13.61 7.73
C ALA A 91 -3.08 -13.06 6.72
N ILE A 92 -3.53 -12.87 5.47
CA ILE A 92 -2.72 -12.28 4.40
C ILE A 92 -3.42 -11.01 3.91
N LEU A 93 -2.76 -9.87 4.05
CA LEU A 93 -3.20 -8.57 3.53
C LEU A 93 -2.38 -8.17 2.32
N LEU A 94 -3.06 -7.93 1.20
CA LEU A 94 -2.47 -7.34 0.01
C LEU A 94 -2.79 -5.83 0.00
N ASP A 95 -1.77 -5.01 0.26
CA ASP A 95 -1.87 -3.55 0.25
C ASP A 95 -1.64 -3.04 -1.18
N CYS A 96 -2.70 -2.89 -1.95
CA CYS A 96 -2.64 -2.60 -3.39
C CYS A 96 -2.51 -1.10 -3.69
N HIS A 97 -1.49 -0.75 -4.48
CA HIS A 97 -1.16 0.60 -4.94
C HIS A 97 -0.87 0.62 -6.45
N SER A 98 -0.73 1.81 -6.99
CA SER A 98 -0.17 2.01 -8.32
C SER A 98 0.79 3.18 -8.36
N MET A 99 1.86 3.00 -9.12
CA MET A 99 2.96 3.94 -9.23
C MET A 99 2.93 4.67 -10.58
N PRO A 100 3.22 5.99 -10.61
CA PRO A 100 3.39 6.71 -11.87
C PRO A 100 4.53 6.11 -12.69
N HIS A 101 4.33 5.96 -13.99
CA HIS A 101 5.35 5.40 -14.89
C HIS A 101 6.63 6.25 -14.89
N GLU A 102 6.51 7.59 -14.79
CA GLU A 102 7.64 8.50 -14.66
C GLU A 102 8.47 8.25 -13.38
N ALA A 103 7.82 7.86 -12.28
CA ALA A 103 8.51 7.49 -11.05
C ALA A 103 9.38 6.24 -11.26
N ILE A 104 8.92 5.27 -12.05
CA ILE A 104 9.72 4.09 -12.42
C ILE A 104 10.90 4.51 -13.29
N GLN A 105 10.70 5.37 -14.29
CA GLN A 105 11.79 5.83 -15.16
C GLN A 105 12.89 6.57 -14.40
N SER A 106 12.53 7.34 -13.37
CA SER A 106 13.48 8.10 -12.55
C SER A 106 14.14 7.24 -11.47
N LEU A 107 13.37 6.54 -10.64
CA LEU A 107 13.87 5.76 -9.50
C LEU A 107 14.56 4.46 -9.92
N CYS A 108 14.13 3.86 -11.04
CA CYS A 108 14.68 2.59 -11.54
C CYS A 108 15.61 2.80 -12.74
N ARG A 109 16.12 4.02 -12.99
CA ARG A 109 16.98 4.34 -14.15
C ARG A 109 18.16 3.38 -14.30
N ASN A 110 18.79 3.01 -13.20
CA ASN A 110 19.98 2.16 -13.15
C ASN A 110 19.64 0.69 -12.86
N MET A 111 18.34 0.33 -12.81
CA MET A 111 17.94 -1.06 -12.62
C MET A 111 17.99 -1.81 -13.94
N PRO A 112 18.46 -3.08 -13.95
CA PRO A 112 18.50 -3.89 -15.16
C PRO A 112 17.10 -4.18 -15.71
N ILE A 113 16.11 -4.23 -14.82
CA ILE A 113 14.71 -4.45 -15.13
C ILE A 113 13.91 -3.28 -14.57
N LYS A 114 13.10 -2.65 -15.42
CA LYS A 114 12.08 -1.70 -14.98
C LYS A 114 10.86 -2.51 -14.53
N PRO A 115 10.50 -2.49 -13.24
CA PRO A 115 9.40 -3.31 -12.76
C PRO A 115 8.06 -2.80 -13.29
N GLU A 116 7.21 -3.75 -13.62
CA GLU A 116 5.78 -3.56 -13.85
C GLU A 116 5.00 -3.77 -12.54
N ILE A 117 5.53 -4.63 -11.67
CA ILE A 117 5.04 -4.92 -10.33
C ILE A 117 6.19 -4.79 -9.33
N VAL A 118 5.96 -4.12 -8.20
CA VAL A 118 6.89 -4.13 -7.06
C VAL A 118 6.20 -4.74 -5.85
N LEU A 119 6.83 -5.75 -5.25
CA LEU A 119 6.38 -6.37 -4.01
C LEU A 119 7.18 -5.82 -2.83
N GLY A 120 6.51 -5.17 -1.89
CA GLY A 120 7.09 -4.58 -0.69
C GLY A 120 6.65 -5.32 0.57
N ASP A 121 7.57 -6.07 1.19
CA ASP A 121 7.35 -6.85 2.42
C ASP A 121 8.21 -6.35 3.58
N ARG A 122 8.80 -5.15 3.42
CA ARG A 122 9.77 -4.54 4.34
C ARG A 122 10.99 -5.43 4.59
N PHE A 123 11.52 -6.04 3.53
CA PHE A 123 12.67 -6.95 3.61
C PHE A 123 12.42 -8.14 4.54
N GLY A 124 11.23 -8.74 4.41
CA GLY A 124 10.77 -9.88 5.22
C GLY A 124 10.22 -9.51 6.60
N ALA A 125 10.21 -8.23 6.99
CA ALA A 125 9.67 -7.81 8.28
C ALA A 125 8.12 -7.84 8.33
N ALA A 126 7.45 -7.75 7.17
CA ALA A 126 6.00 -7.70 7.09
C ALA A 126 5.34 -9.01 6.61
N ALA A 127 6.07 -9.89 5.93
CA ALA A 127 5.57 -11.17 5.42
C ALA A 127 6.67 -12.23 5.42
N SER A 128 6.29 -13.52 5.42
CA SER A 128 7.25 -14.63 5.31
C SER A 128 7.72 -14.78 3.87
N GLY A 129 8.93 -15.33 3.69
CA GLY A 129 9.52 -15.57 2.37
C GLY A 129 8.61 -16.38 1.46
N GLY A 130 8.04 -17.49 1.96
CA GLY A 130 7.17 -18.36 1.15
C GLY A 130 5.93 -17.66 0.57
N ILE A 131 5.31 -16.74 1.33
CA ILE A 131 4.17 -15.95 0.83
C ILE A 131 4.61 -15.01 -0.30
N VAL A 132 5.75 -14.34 -0.12
CA VAL A 132 6.28 -13.38 -1.10
C VAL A 132 6.79 -14.09 -2.35
N ASP A 133 7.45 -15.23 -2.19
CA ASP A 133 7.93 -16.09 -3.28
C ASP A 133 6.78 -16.57 -4.16
N ARG A 134 5.68 -17.06 -3.54
CA ARG A 134 4.52 -17.48 -4.31
C ARG A 134 3.89 -16.31 -5.05
N LEU A 135 3.71 -15.17 -4.36
CA LEU A 135 3.12 -13.99 -4.98
C LEU A 135 3.94 -13.51 -6.18
N GLU A 136 5.27 -13.46 -6.03
CA GLU A 136 6.18 -13.15 -7.13
C GLU A 136 6.01 -14.12 -8.29
N GLN A 137 6.00 -15.43 -8.02
CA GLN A 137 5.85 -16.45 -9.06
C GLN A 137 4.53 -16.28 -9.84
N LEU A 138 3.41 -16.00 -9.16
CA LEU A 138 2.12 -15.77 -9.83
C LEU A 138 2.16 -14.58 -10.81
N PHE A 139 2.87 -13.50 -10.45
CA PHE A 139 3.05 -12.36 -11.35
C PHE A 139 4.04 -12.67 -12.49
N LEU A 140 5.11 -13.42 -12.23
CA LEU A 140 6.07 -13.86 -13.25
C LEU A 140 5.42 -14.81 -14.26
N ASP A 141 4.62 -15.77 -13.81
CA ASP A 141 3.87 -16.71 -14.65
C ASP A 141 2.82 -15.98 -15.49
N ALA A 142 2.30 -14.86 -14.97
CA ALA A 142 1.43 -13.97 -15.73
C ALA A 142 2.19 -13.10 -16.76
N GLY A 143 3.51 -13.22 -16.85
CA GLY A 143 4.37 -12.54 -17.82
C GLY A 143 4.78 -11.13 -17.43
N LEU A 144 4.61 -10.73 -16.17
CA LEU A 144 4.95 -9.38 -15.69
C LEU A 144 6.38 -9.32 -15.12
N LYS A 145 7.01 -8.16 -15.24
CA LYS A 145 8.31 -7.86 -14.62
C LYS A 145 8.13 -7.50 -13.15
N VAL A 146 8.66 -8.34 -12.26
CA VAL A 146 8.53 -8.17 -10.81
C VAL A 146 9.87 -7.77 -10.20
N THR A 147 9.85 -6.86 -9.24
CA THR A 147 10.98 -6.63 -8.32
C THR A 147 10.51 -6.61 -6.87
N ARG A 148 11.42 -6.92 -5.94
CA ARG A 148 11.15 -6.86 -4.50
C ARG A 148 11.78 -5.64 -3.86
N ASN A 149 11.02 -4.98 -3.00
CA ASN A 149 11.41 -3.92 -2.09
C ASN A 149 12.09 -2.68 -2.72
N LYS A 150 12.14 -2.60 -4.05
CA LYS A 150 12.80 -1.53 -4.79
C LYS A 150 11.90 -1.06 -5.94
N PRO A 151 11.59 0.25 -6.03
CA PRO A 151 12.00 1.31 -5.10
C PRO A 151 11.12 1.40 -3.84
N PHE A 152 10.07 0.57 -3.75
CA PHE A 152 9.08 0.61 -2.67
C PHE A 152 9.15 -0.66 -1.83
N ALA A 153 9.59 -0.52 -0.57
CA ALA A 153 9.70 -1.63 0.37
C ALA A 153 8.44 -1.91 1.20
N GLY A 154 7.39 -1.11 1.05
CA GLY A 154 6.22 -1.15 1.94
C GLY A 154 6.21 0.03 2.93
N ALA A 155 5.04 0.64 3.10
CA ALA A 155 4.85 1.84 3.93
C ALA A 155 4.27 1.52 5.31
N TYR A 156 3.32 2.33 5.79
CA TYR A 156 2.76 2.26 7.14
C TYR A 156 1.97 0.98 7.35
N ILE A 157 1.07 0.62 6.43
CA ILE A 157 0.21 -0.57 6.55
C ILE A 157 1.07 -1.83 6.68
N ALA A 158 2.04 -2.01 5.78
CA ALA A 158 2.98 -3.14 5.86
C ALA A 158 3.75 -3.18 7.20
N GLN A 159 4.24 -2.03 7.66
CA GLN A 159 4.96 -1.94 8.93
C GLN A 159 4.07 -2.20 10.15
N HIS A 160 2.88 -1.63 10.14
CA HIS A 160 1.98 -1.61 11.29
C HIS A 160 1.31 -2.97 11.47
N TYR A 161 0.86 -3.58 10.38
CA TYR A 161 0.07 -4.82 10.42
C TYR A 161 0.88 -6.09 10.15
N GLY A 162 2.07 -6.01 9.53
CA GLY A 162 2.89 -7.19 9.26
C GLY A 162 3.49 -7.79 10.54
N ARG A 163 3.11 -9.03 10.86
CA ARG A 163 3.61 -9.82 12.00
C ARG A 163 3.81 -11.27 11.54
N PRO A 164 4.81 -11.56 10.69
CA PRO A 164 4.97 -12.89 10.11
C PRO A 164 5.22 -13.99 11.15
N SER A 165 5.79 -13.67 12.31
CA SER A 165 5.93 -14.61 13.44
C SER A 165 4.61 -15.00 14.10
N GLN A 166 3.51 -14.32 13.78
CA GLN A 166 2.15 -14.58 14.25
C GLN A 166 1.23 -15.01 13.09
N ASN A 167 1.79 -15.45 11.95
CA ASN A 167 1.06 -15.79 10.73
C ASN A 167 0.18 -14.65 10.19
N GLN A 168 0.55 -13.39 10.44
CA GLN A 168 -0.10 -12.23 9.85
C GLN A 168 0.87 -11.55 8.88
N HIS A 169 0.57 -11.65 7.59
CA HIS A 169 1.44 -11.24 6.50
C HIS A 169 0.84 -10.04 5.78
N VAL A 170 1.69 -9.06 5.46
CA VAL A 170 1.30 -7.92 4.64
C VAL A 170 2.30 -7.76 3.50
N VAL A 171 1.79 -7.74 2.28
CA VAL A 171 2.59 -7.43 1.09
C VAL A 171 2.00 -6.23 0.38
N GLN A 172 2.81 -5.19 0.23
CA GLN A 172 2.48 -4.04 -0.61
C GLN A 172 2.69 -4.41 -2.07
N ILE A 173 1.71 -4.14 -2.93
CA ILE A 173 1.79 -4.37 -4.37
C ILE A 173 1.72 -3.01 -5.06
N GLU A 174 2.77 -2.62 -5.78
CA GLU A 174 2.77 -1.41 -6.61
C GLU A 174 2.69 -1.81 -8.08
N ILE A 175 1.66 -1.32 -8.78
CA ILE A 175 1.42 -1.61 -10.20
C ILE A 175 1.80 -0.39 -11.06
N ASP A 176 2.60 -0.58 -12.10
CA ASP A 176 2.86 0.48 -13.10
C ASP A 176 1.56 0.90 -13.79
N ARG A 177 1.22 2.19 -13.69
CA ARG A 177 0.02 2.76 -14.32
C ARG A 177 0.02 2.65 -15.85
N ALA A 178 1.19 2.61 -16.49
CA ALA A 178 1.28 2.42 -17.94
C ALA A 178 0.62 1.11 -18.41
N LEU A 179 0.50 0.11 -17.54
CA LEU A 179 -0.15 -1.16 -17.85
C LEU A 179 -1.66 -1.04 -18.11
N TYR A 180 -2.33 -0.03 -17.55
CA TYR A 180 -3.80 0.03 -17.58
C TYR A 180 -4.42 1.39 -17.78
N MET A 181 -3.67 2.49 -17.70
CA MET A 181 -4.22 3.83 -17.87
C MET A 181 -3.31 4.78 -18.64
N ASN A 182 -3.91 5.82 -19.20
CA ASN A 182 -3.20 7.01 -19.64
C ASN A 182 -3.17 8.01 -18.48
N GLU A 183 -1.99 8.27 -17.93
CA GLU A 183 -1.83 9.11 -16.75
C GLU A 183 -2.12 10.58 -17.00
N SER A 184 -1.97 11.07 -18.24
CA SER A 184 -2.20 12.48 -18.58
C SER A 184 -3.66 12.91 -18.45
N ASN A 185 -4.60 12.00 -18.68
CA ASN A 185 -6.03 12.25 -18.65
C ASN A 185 -6.80 11.36 -17.66
N LEU A 186 -6.08 10.52 -16.91
CA LEU A 186 -6.60 9.60 -15.90
C LEU A 186 -7.68 8.64 -16.41
N ARG A 187 -7.58 8.22 -17.69
CA ARG A 187 -8.52 7.25 -18.29
C ARG A 187 -7.88 5.88 -18.48
N PRO A 188 -8.66 4.78 -18.35
CA PRO A 188 -8.20 3.46 -18.77
C PRO A 188 -7.65 3.47 -20.20
N ASN A 189 -6.55 2.76 -20.43
CA ASN A 189 -6.02 2.52 -21.76
C ASN A 189 -6.59 1.21 -22.33
N ARG A 190 -6.21 0.84 -23.56
CA ARG A 190 -6.70 -0.37 -24.24
C ARG A 190 -6.38 -1.69 -23.50
N ASN A 191 -5.38 -1.69 -22.61
CA ASN A 191 -4.93 -2.87 -21.89
C ASN A 191 -5.67 -3.08 -20.57
N PHE A 192 -6.52 -2.13 -20.13
CA PHE A 192 -7.19 -2.18 -18.83
C PHE A 192 -7.92 -3.50 -18.58
N THR A 193 -8.76 -3.93 -19.54
CA THR A 193 -9.53 -5.17 -19.41
C THR A 193 -8.62 -6.40 -19.32
N HIS A 194 -7.55 -6.42 -20.11
CA HIS A 194 -6.57 -7.50 -20.08
C HIS A 194 -5.85 -7.57 -18.72
N LEU A 195 -5.36 -6.44 -18.21
CA LEU A 195 -4.71 -6.40 -16.90
C LEU A 195 -5.70 -6.79 -15.79
N LYS A 196 -6.94 -6.32 -15.84
CA LYS A 196 -7.98 -6.72 -14.88
C LYS A 196 -8.18 -8.23 -14.85
N SER A 197 -8.29 -8.88 -16.01
CA SER A 197 -8.41 -10.35 -16.09
C SER A 197 -7.16 -11.07 -15.60
N LEU A 198 -5.97 -10.52 -15.89
CA LEU A 198 -4.70 -11.06 -15.42
C LEU A 198 -4.60 -10.99 -13.88
N LEU A 199 -4.85 -9.82 -13.29
CA LEU A 199 -4.86 -9.64 -11.83
C LEU A 199 -5.92 -10.52 -11.16
N GLY A 200 -7.07 -10.73 -11.80
CA GLY A 200 -8.08 -11.67 -11.31
C GLY A 200 -7.54 -13.10 -11.17
N ARG A 201 -6.74 -13.58 -12.12
CA ARG A 201 -6.08 -14.89 -12.03
C ARG A 201 -5.00 -14.94 -10.95
N VAL A 202 -4.21 -13.86 -10.83
CA VAL A 202 -3.20 -13.76 -9.76
C VAL A 202 -3.87 -13.82 -8.39
N ILE A 203 -4.95 -13.06 -8.18
CA ILE A 203 -5.70 -13.07 -6.91
C ILE A 203 -6.29 -14.45 -6.63
N ALA A 204 -6.85 -15.14 -7.63
CA ALA A 204 -7.34 -16.51 -7.46
C ALA A 204 -6.22 -17.48 -7.05
N GLY A 205 -5.03 -17.37 -7.66
CA GLY A 205 -3.88 -18.18 -7.25
C GLY A 205 -3.37 -17.87 -5.84
N ILE A 206 -3.62 -16.68 -5.31
CA ILE A 206 -3.33 -16.32 -3.91
C ILE A 206 -4.35 -16.95 -2.97
N THR A 207 -5.63 -17.03 -3.35
CA THR A 207 -6.64 -17.66 -2.48
C THR A 207 -6.39 -19.15 -2.27
N ASP A 208 -5.72 -19.81 -3.21
CA ASP A 208 -5.31 -21.21 -3.07
C ASP A 208 -4.22 -21.38 -2.00
N LEU A 209 -3.39 -20.35 -1.72
CA LEU A 209 -2.37 -20.42 -0.66
C LEU A 209 -2.99 -20.70 0.71
N GLY A 210 -4.12 -20.04 1.00
CA GLY A 210 -4.80 -20.16 2.28
C GLY A 210 -5.49 -21.52 2.50
N GLN A 211 -5.60 -22.36 1.47
CA GLN A 211 -6.22 -23.69 1.58
C GLN A 211 -5.20 -24.79 1.90
N SER A 212 -3.92 -24.59 1.56
CA SER A 212 -2.86 -25.61 1.65
C SER A 212 -2.52 -26.07 3.08
N ASP A 213 -2.85 -25.27 4.09
CA ASP A 213 -2.51 -25.52 5.51
C ASP A 213 -3.72 -25.94 6.36
N LEU A 214 -4.90 -26.10 5.77
CA LEU A 214 -6.03 -26.68 6.49
C LEU A 214 -5.86 -28.21 6.52
N PRO A 215 -5.68 -28.87 7.69
CA PRO A 215 -5.86 -30.29 7.74
C PRO A 215 -7.26 -30.59 7.22
N LEU A 216 -7.34 -31.45 6.20
CA LEU A 216 -8.59 -32.11 5.83
C LEU A 216 -9.16 -32.65 7.14
N ALA A 217 -10.24 -32.02 7.63
CA ALA A 217 -11.00 -32.58 8.73
C ALA A 217 -11.43 -33.96 8.27
N ALA A 218 -10.85 -34.98 8.90
CA ALA A 218 -11.25 -36.35 8.72
C ALA A 218 -12.61 -36.54 9.41
N GLU A 219 -13.57 -37.04 8.62
CA GLU A 219 -14.91 -37.55 8.95
C GLU A 219 -15.98 -36.59 9.49
#